data_AF-A0A7S0B3U5-F1
#
_entry.id   AF-A0A7S0B3U5-F1
#
_cell.length_a   1.000
_cell.length_b   1.000
_cell.length_c   1.000
_cell.angle_alpha   90.00
_cell.angle_beta   90.00
_cell.angle_gamma   90.00
#
_symmetry.space_group_name_H-M   'P 1'
#
loop_
_entity.id
_entity.type
_entity.pdbx_description
1 polymer ?
#
loop_
_entity_poly.entity_id
_entity_poly.type
_entity_poly.pdbx_seq_one_letter_code
_entity_poly.pdbx_strand_id
1 'polypeptide(L)'
;LYVCNGLTGVLDIFGQSAMSQTHLKGAVHEWNVLQAVLRKASGTLEWTVLVLQVGALATVVLGTLDVVRLSAKLVHVVPTALVIAYIIRGFARVAEITDKCGRVPSLVNSLSFGKSIDKERQYVVQYIKNSAAGFHVLESRFTSTMVFEYIYMCCVVAMFAPQVF
;
A
#
# COMPACT_ATOMS: atom_id res chain seq x y z
N LEU A 1 1.27 10.48 -3.86
CA LEU A 1 -0.16 10.32 -4.23
C LEU A 1 -0.38 10.17 -5.73
N TYR A 2 0.11 11.07 -6.60
CA TYR A 2 -0.07 10.93 -8.06
C TYR A 2 0.44 9.61 -8.63
N VAL A 3 1.65 9.18 -8.24
CA VAL A 3 2.21 7.88 -8.64
C VAL A 3 1.30 6.74 -8.21
N CYS A 4 0.80 6.75 -6.97
CA CYS A 4 -0.11 5.73 -6.46
C CYS A 4 -1.42 5.65 -7.27
N ASN A 5 -2.00 6.80 -7.61
CA ASN A 5 -3.21 6.86 -8.43
C ASN A 5 -2.94 6.33 -9.85
N GLY A 6 -1.80 6.68 -10.44
CA GLY A 6 -1.38 6.15 -11.74
C GLY A 6 -1.24 4.62 -11.71
N LEU A 7 -0.50 4.08 -10.75
CA LEU A 7 -0.32 2.63 -10.57
C LEU A 7 -1.66 1.90 -10.34
N THR A 8 -2.55 2.52 -9.56
CA THR A 8 -3.90 2.00 -9.35
C THR A 8 -4.69 1.96 -10.66
N GLY A 9 -4.59 3.02 -11.48
CA GLY A 9 -5.20 3.06 -12.80
C GLY A 9 -4.67 1.97 -13.74
N VAL A 10 -3.36 1.71 -13.74
CA VAL A 10 -2.79 0.61 -14.56
C VAL A 10 -3.31 -0.75 -14.09
N LEU A 11 -3.46 -0.98 -12.78
CA LEU A 11 -4.08 -2.19 -12.24
C LEU A 11 -5.55 -2.35 -12.69
N ASP A 12 -6.31 -1.26 -12.67
CA ASP A 12 -7.71 -1.27 -13.08
C ASP A 12 -7.83 -1.52 -14.61
N ILE A 13 -6.93 -0.95 -15.41
CA ILE A 13 -6.84 -1.24 -16.86
C ILE A 13 -6.53 -2.71 -17.12
N PHE A 14 -5.57 -3.30 -16.38
CA PHE A 14 -5.30 -4.74 -16.48
C PHE A 14 -6.54 -5.58 -16.14
N GLY A 15 -7.25 -5.23 -15.06
CA GLY A 15 -8.50 -5.89 -14.69
C GLY A 15 -9.56 -5.81 -15.78
N GLN A 16 -9.74 -4.64 -16.39
CA GLN A 16 -10.66 -4.44 -17.51
C GLN A 16 -10.25 -5.21 -18.77
N SER A 17 -8.96 -5.23 -19.09
CA SER A 17 -8.38 -6.02 -20.18
C SER A 17 -8.69 -7.51 -19.98
N ALA A 18 -8.42 -8.04 -18.77
CA ALA A 18 -8.69 -9.43 -18.42
C ALA A 18 -10.19 -9.80 -18.54
N MET A 19 -11.11 -8.89 -18.20
CA MET A 19 -12.55 -9.10 -18.36
C MET A 19 -13.01 -9.08 -19.83
N SER A 20 -12.33 -8.32 -20.69
CA SER A 20 -12.75 -8.11 -22.09
C SER A 20 -12.16 -9.16 -23.03
N GLN A 21 -11.06 -9.80 -22.66
CA GLN A 21 -10.39 -10.81 -23.48
C GLN A 21 -11.12 -12.17 -23.42
N THR A 22 -11.34 -12.77 -24.58
CA THR A 22 -11.87 -14.15 -24.69
C THR A 22 -10.80 -15.22 -24.42
N HIS A 23 -9.52 -14.84 -24.43
CA HIS A 23 -8.37 -15.73 -24.24
C HIS A 23 -7.29 -15.06 -23.39
N LEU A 24 -6.53 -15.85 -22.63
CA LEU A 24 -5.54 -15.37 -21.66
C LEU A 24 -4.11 -15.23 -22.21
N LYS A 25 -3.91 -15.42 -23.52
CA LYS A 25 -2.59 -15.50 -24.17
C LYS A 25 -1.68 -14.27 -23.99
N GLY A 26 -2.20 -13.12 -23.55
CA GLY A 26 -1.40 -11.92 -23.25
C GLY A 26 -1.27 -11.56 -21.76
N ALA A 27 -2.12 -12.13 -20.90
CA ALA A 27 -2.27 -11.68 -19.51
C ALA A 27 -0.99 -11.83 -18.68
N VAL A 28 -0.21 -12.88 -18.93
CA VAL A 28 1.07 -13.12 -18.25
C VAL A 28 2.10 -12.04 -18.59
N HIS A 29 2.19 -11.65 -19.86
CA HIS A 29 3.12 -10.62 -20.30
C HIS A 29 2.73 -9.25 -19.72
N GLU A 30 1.46 -8.87 -19.83
CA GLU A 30 0.92 -7.63 -19.25
C GLU A 30 1.16 -7.58 -17.73
N TRP A 31 0.90 -8.68 -17.02
CA TRP A 31 1.16 -8.77 -15.58
C TRP A 31 2.64 -8.64 -15.23
N ASN A 32 3.54 -9.27 -16.01
CA ASN A 32 4.97 -9.17 -15.80
C ASN A 32 5.47 -7.72 -15.95
N VAL A 33 4.98 -6.99 -16.96
CA VAL A 33 5.29 -5.55 -17.13
C VAL A 33 4.78 -4.74 -15.94
N LEU A 34 3.52 -4.96 -15.54
CA LEU A 34 2.93 -4.29 -14.37
C LEU A 34 3.74 -4.57 -13.09
N GLN A 35 4.15 -5.81 -12.86
CA GLN A 35 5.00 -6.17 -11.73
C GLN A 35 6.34 -5.45 -11.78
N ALA A 36 6.99 -5.37 -12.95
CA ALA A 36 8.26 -4.66 -13.10
C ALA A 36 8.11 -3.17 -12.79
N VAL A 37 7.01 -2.55 -13.25
CA VAL A 37 6.68 -1.16 -12.94
C VAL A 37 6.45 -0.95 -11.44
N LEU A 38 5.68 -1.84 -10.79
CA LEU A 38 5.45 -1.78 -9.34
C LEU A 38 6.75 -1.93 -8.54
N ARG A 39 7.63 -2.86 -8.93
CA ARG A 39 8.93 -3.06 -8.30
C ARG A 39 9.83 -1.83 -8.47
N LYS A 40 9.88 -1.26 -9.68
CA LYS A 40 10.64 -0.04 -9.93
C LYS A 40 10.12 1.14 -9.10
N ALA A 41 8.80 1.35 -9.08
CA ALA A 41 8.17 2.40 -8.31
C ALA A 41 8.40 2.22 -6.80
N SER A 42 8.35 0.97 -6.31
CA SER A 42 8.65 0.62 -4.92
C SER A 42 10.06 1.05 -4.54
N GLY A 43 11.08 0.59 -5.29
CA GLY A 43 12.48 0.93 -4.99
C GLY A 43 12.78 2.43 -5.09
N THR A 44 12.06 3.17 -5.94
CA THR A 44 12.21 4.63 -6.01
C THR A 44 11.57 5.35 -4.81
N LEU A 45 10.45 4.85 -4.29
CA LEU A 45 9.71 5.49 -3.20
C LEU A 45 10.06 4.94 -1.81
N GLU A 46 10.80 3.85 -1.73
CA GLU A 46 11.16 3.15 -0.50
C GLU A 46 11.77 4.08 0.55
N TRP A 47 12.84 4.80 0.19
CA TRP A 47 13.48 5.76 1.10
C TRP A 47 12.55 6.87 1.54
N THR A 48 11.69 7.36 0.64
CA THR A 48 10.70 8.38 0.98
C THR A 48 9.70 7.86 2.01
N VAL A 49 9.22 6.62 1.85
CA VAL A 49 8.31 5.98 2.81
C VAL A 49 8.98 5.84 4.17
N LEU A 50 10.23 5.35 4.21
CA LEU A 50 10.99 5.19 5.46
C LEU A 50 11.21 6.52 6.19
N VAL A 51 11.64 7.56 5.47
CA VAL A 51 11.85 8.89 6.05
C VAL A 51 10.54 9.48 6.58
N LEU A 52 9.45 9.34 5.84
CA LEU A 52 8.13 9.81 6.30
C LEU A 52 7.65 9.04 7.54
N GLN A 53 7.93 7.73 7.63
CA GLN A 53 7.54 6.90 8.77
C GLN A 53 8.31 7.32 10.02
N VAL A 54 9.64 7.43 9.93
CA VAL A 54 10.47 7.89 11.05
C VAL A 54 10.12 9.32 11.44
N GLY A 55 9.94 10.22 10.47
CA GLY A 55 9.59 11.61 10.70
C GLY A 55 8.22 11.78 11.37
N ALA A 56 7.21 11.02 10.95
CA ALA A 56 5.90 11.05 11.59
C ALA A 56 5.97 10.54 13.04
N LEU A 57 6.69 9.45 13.31
CA LEU A 57 6.88 8.95 14.67
C LEU A 57 7.62 9.96 15.56
N ALA A 58 8.70 10.56 15.06
CA ALA A 58 9.44 11.61 15.77
C ALA A 58 8.54 12.81 16.09
N THR A 59 7.69 13.21 15.15
CA THR A 59 6.74 14.32 15.33
C THR A 59 5.69 13.98 16.41
N VAL A 60 5.21 12.74 16.47
CA VAL A 60 4.32 12.28 17.57
C VAL A 60 5.03 12.40 18.92
N VAL A 61 6.26 11.89 19.03
CA VAL A 61 7.05 11.95 20.27
C VAL A 61 7.27 13.39 20.70
N LEU A 62 7.80 14.25 19.82
CA LEU A 62 8.07 15.65 20.14
C LEU A 62 6.78 16.41 20.48
N GLY A 63 5.71 16.20 19.71
CA GLY A 63 4.42 16.82 20.00
C GLY A 63 3.85 16.42 21.36
N THR A 64 4.03 15.17 21.79
CA THR A 64 3.61 14.73 23.13
C THR A 64 4.44 15.38 24.23
N LEU A 65 5.75 15.51 24.03
CA LEU A 65 6.64 16.18 24.98
C LEU A 65 6.30 17.67 25.12
N ASP A 66 5.97 18.35 24.01
CA ASP A 66 5.57 19.75 24.04
C ASP A 66 4.26 19.96 24.81
N VAL A 67 3.27 19.08 24.61
CA VAL A 67 1.99 19.13 25.36
C VAL A 67 2.23 18.94 26.87
N VAL A 68 3.07 17.97 27.24
CA VAL A 68 3.35 17.64 28.65
C VAL A 68 4.18 18.73 29.33
N ARG A 69 5.27 19.17 28.70
CA ARG A 69 6.24 20.09 29.34
C ARG A 69 5.85 21.54 29.24
N LEU A 70 5.27 21.97 28.12
CA LEU A 70 5.00 23.38 27.84
C LEU A 70 3.53 23.75 28.07
N SER A 71 2.69 22.80 28.52
CA SER A 71 1.24 22.98 28.61
C SER A 71 0.67 23.54 27.31
N ALA A 72 1.19 23.04 26.18
CA ALA A 72 0.90 23.58 24.86
C ALA A 72 -0.62 23.55 24.62
N LYS A 73 -1.17 24.68 24.18
CA LYS A 73 -2.59 24.78 23.83
C LYS A 73 -2.91 23.83 22.68
N LEU A 74 -4.12 23.29 22.70
CA LEU A 74 -4.65 22.36 21.69
C LEU A 74 -4.45 22.87 20.24
N VAL A 75 -4.44 24.19 20.05
CA VAL A 75 -4.21 24.83 18.75
C VAL A 75 -2.86 24.45 18.12
N HIS A 76 -1.84 24.15 18.91
CA HIS A 76 -0.51 23.74 18.43
C HIS A 76 -0.46 22.27 18.01
N VAL A 77 -1.43 21.45 18.45
CA VAL A 77 -1.52 20.03 18.09
C VAL A 77 -2.18 19.84 16.71
N VAL A 78 -3.04 20.78 16.30
CA VAL A 78 -3.81 20.67 15.05
C VAL A 78 -2.90 20.54 13.81
N PRO A 79 -1.88 21.40 13.59
CA PRO A 79 -1.02 21.28 12.42
C PRO A 79 -0.27 19.94 12.38
N THR A 80 0.23 19.49 13.53
CA THR A 80 0.90 18.20 13.68
C THR A 80 -0.01 17.03 13.32
N ALA A 81 -1.25 17.04 13.84
CA ALA A 81 -2.24 16.02 13.53
C ALA A 81 -2.58 15.98 12.03
N LEU A 82 -2.68 17.15 11.37
CA LEU A 82 -2.95 17.24 9.93
C LEU A 82 -1.80 16.66 9.09
N VAL A 83 -0.55 16.95 9.45
CA VAL A 83 0.63 16.38 8.77
C VAL A 83 0.66 14.86 8.91
N ILE A 84 0.44 14.35 10.13
CA ILE A 84 0.40 12.90 10.39
C ILE A 84 -0.73 12.24 9.59
N ALA A 85 -1.93 12.83 9.60
CA ALA A 85 -3.07 12.32 8.83
C ALA A 85 -2.78 12.28 7.33
N TYR A 86 -2.08 13.29 6.79
CA TYR A 86 -1.68 13.31 5.38
C TYR A 86 -0.65 12.21 5.06
N ILE A 87 0.31 11.97 5.94
CA ILE A 87 1.31 10.89 5.78
C ILE A 87 0.62 9.52 5.82
N ILE A 88 -0.26 9.29 6.80
CA ILE A 88 -1.06 8.05 6.91
C ILE A 88 -1.88 7.83 5.65
N ARG A 89 -2.52 8.87 5.11
CA ARG A 89 -3.25 8.78 3.83
C ARG A 89 -2.32 8.34 2.69
N GLY A 90 -1.09 8.84 2.65
CA GLY A 90 -0.06 8.39 1.72
C GLY A 90 0.21 6.89 1.84
N PHE A 91 0.45 6.40 3.06
CA PHE A 91 0.68 4.99 3.32
C PHE A 91 -0.53 4.11 2.97
N ALA A 92 -1.75 4.53 3.32
CA ALA A 92 -2.96 3.82 2.95
C ALA A 92 -3.11 3.65 1.42
N ARG A 93 -2.73 4.67 0.64
CA ARG A 93 -2.74 4.59 -0.83
C ARG A 93 -1.69 3.65 -1.39
N VAL A 94 -0.52 3.58 -0.77
CA VAL A 94 0.52 2.62 -1.15
C VAL A 94 0.06 1.19 -0.85
N ALA A 95 -0.50 0.97 0.34
CA ALA A 95 -1.06 -0.31 0.76
C ALA A 95 -2.21 -0.79 -0.13
N GLU A 96 -3.11 0.12 -0.54
CA GLU A 96 -4.23 -0.17 -1.45
C GLU A 96 -3.76 -0.82 -2.76
N ILE A 97 -2.61 -0.39 -3.31
CA ILE A 97 -2.04 -0.97 -4.53
C ILE A 97 -1.68 -2.45 -4.31
N THR A 98 -0.99 -2.74 -3.21
CA THR A 98 -0.62 -4.12 -2.83
C THR A 98 -1.85 -4.98 -2.60
N ASP A 99 -2.85 -4.46 -1.88
CA ASP A 99 -4.09 -5.18 -1.61
C ASP A 99 -4.88 -5.44 -2.89
N LYS A 100 -4.93 -4.48 -3.82
CA LYS A 100 -5.51 -4.68 -5.16
C LYS A 100 -4.78 -5.76 -5.93
N CYS A 101 -3.45 -5.76 -5.96
CA CYS A 101 -2.66 -6.84 -6.58
C CYS A 101 -3.02 -8.21 -6.00
N GLY A 102 -3.26 -8.28 -4.68
CA GLY A 102 -3.70 -9.51 -4.00
C GLY A 102 -5.09 -10.01 -4.42
N ARG A 103 -5.96 -9.15 -4.96
CA ARG A 103 -7.32 -9.51 -5.41
C ARG A 103 -7.39 -9.94 -6.88
N VAL A 104 -6.40 -9.56 -7.68
CA VAL A 104 -6.36 -9.88 -9.12
C VAL A 104 -6.45 -11.39 -9.41
N PRO A 105 -5.72 -12.29 -8.70
CA PRO A 105 -5.87 -13.73 -8.92
C PRO A 105 -7.32 -14.22 -8.77
N SER A 106 -8.02 -13.72 -7.75
CA SER A 106 -9.42 -14.06 -7.50
C SER A 106 -10.35 -13.53 -8.59
N LEU A 107 -10.08 -12.32 -9.11
CA LEU A 107 -10.80 -11.76 -10.25
C LEU A 107 -10.61 -12.63 -11.50
N VAL A 108 -9.37 -12.95 -11.88
CA VAL A 108 -9.11 -13.79 -13.06
C VAL A 108 -9.74 -15.19 -12.90
N ASN A 109 -9.74 -15.73 -11.69
CA ASN A 109 -10.34 -17.03 -11.41
C ASN A 109 -11.88 -17.04 -11.53
N SER A 110 -12.56 -15.90 -11.28
CA SER A 110 -14.02 -15.81 -11.39
C SER A 110 -14.51 -15.63 -12.83
N LEU A 111 -13.63 -15.29 -13.77
CA LEU A 111 -13.97 -15.14 -15.18
C LEU A 111 -14.18 -16.50 -15.87
N SER A 112 -15.16 -16.53 -16.77
CA SER A 112 -15.48 -17.70 -17.61
C SER A 112 -15.03 -17.46 -19.03
N PHE A 113 -14.09 -18.29 -19.51
CA PHE A 113 -13.58 -18.25 -20.88
C PHE A 113 -14.21 -19.34 -21.77
N GLY A 114 -15.43 -19.78 -21.43
CA GLY A 114 -16.22 -20.70 -22.26
C GLY A 114 -15.80 -22.17 -22.21
N LYS A 115 -14.85 -22.57 -21.34
CA LYS A 115 -14.43 -23.96 -21.12
C LYS A 115 -14.65 -24.40 -19.67
N SER A 116 -15.14 -25.62 -19.47
CA SER A 116 -15.46 -26.16 -18.13
C SER A 116 -14.22 -26.42 -17.27
N ILE A 117 -13.07 -26.72 -17.89
CA ILE A 117 -11.76 -26.85 -17.23
C ILE A 117 -10.73 -26.06 -18.03
N ASP A 118 -10.36 -24.89 -17.51
CA ASP A 118 -9.40 -24.00 -18.15
C ASP A 118 -8.04 -24.06 -17.43
N LYS A 119 -7.14 -24.90 -17.95
CA LYS A 119 -5.75 -25.02 -17.47
C LYS A 119 -4.96 -23.72 -17.66
N GLU A 120 -5.27 -22.94 -18.69
CA GLU A 120 -4.60 -21.67 -18.97
C GLU A 120 -4.97 -20.64 -17.90
N ARG A 121 -6.25 -20.57 -17.52
CA ARG A 121 -6.70 -19.77 -16.38
C ARG A 121 -6.00 -20.13 -15.09
N GLN A 122 -5.95 -21.43 -14.75
CA GLN A 122 -5.25 -21.86 -13.53
C GLN A 122 -3.75 -21.49 -13.56
N TYR A 123 -3.09 -21.64 -14.70
CA TYR A 123 -1.71 -21.22 -14.87
C TYR A 123 -1.52 -19.71 -14.63
N VAL A 124 -2.38 -18.87 -15.22
CA VAL A 124 -2.31 -17.41 -15.03
C VAL A 124 -2.56 -17.02 -13.57
N VAL A 125 -3.60 -17.57 -12.95
CA VAL A 125 -3.92 -17.30 -11.53
C VAL A 125 -2.74 -17.69 -10.63
N GLN A 126 -2.16 -18.87 -10.84
CA GLN A 126 -1.02 -19.34 -10.07
C GLN A 126 0.23 -18.49 -10.32
N TYR A 127 0.47 -18.09 -11.57
CA TYR A 127 1.56 -17.19 -11.94
C TYR A 127 1.44 -15.85 -11.19
N ILE A 128 0.29 -15.18 -11.28
CA ILE A 128 0.00 -13.89 -10.62
C ILE A 128 0.17 -14.01 -9.10
N LYS A 129 -0.34 -15.08 -8.49
CA LYS A 129 -0.21 -15.33 -7.05
C LYS A 129 1.24 -15.51 -6.61
N ASN A 130 2.01 -16.31 -7.37
CA ASN A 130 3.40 -16.62 -7.07
C ASN A 130 4.36 -15.46 -7.38
N SER A 131 3.98 -14.56 -8.29
CA SER A 131 4.82 -13.44 -8.70
C SER A 131 5.04 -12.40 -7.60
N ALA A 132 4.22 -12.47 -6.55
CA ALA A 132 4.27 -11.59 -5.39
C ALA A 132 4.22 -10.08 -5.75
N ALA A 133 3.55 -9.69 -6.83
CA ALA A 133 3.43 -8.29 -7.24
C ALA A 133 2.74 -7.42 -6.16
N GLY A 134 3.16 -6.17 -6.06
CA GLY A 134 2.70 -5.22 -5.04
C GLY A 134 3.78 -4.22 -4.70
N PHE A 135 3.49 -3.33 -3.77
CA PHE A 135 4.46 -2.36 -3.30
C PHE A 135 5.34 -2.97 -2.20
N HIS A 136 6.66 -2.76 -2.30
CA HIS A 136 7.63 -3.31 -1.35
C HIS A 136 8.45 -2.22 -0.65
N VAL A 137 8.69 -2.39 0.63
CA VAL A 137 9.59 -1.57 1.46
C VAL A 137 10.49 -2.54 2.22
N LEU A 138 11.81 -2.42 2.06
CA LEU A 138 12.81 -3.32 2.63
C LEU A 138 12.50 -4.80 2.34
N GLU A 139 12.20 -5.11 1.07
CA GLU A 139 11.78 -6.43 0.58
C GLU A 139 10.45 -6.97 1.16
N SER A 140 9.82 -6.26 2.09
CA SER A 140 8.53 -6.64 2.66
C SER A 140 7.37 -6.00 1.89
N ARG A 141 6.28 -6.73 1.71
CA ARG A 141 5.07 -6.23 1.05
C ARG A 141 4.35 -5.24 1.95
N PHE A 142 4.24 -3.99 1.50
CA PHE A 142 3.57 -2.93 2.23
C PHE A 142 2.04 -3.10 2.11
N THR A 143 1.38 -3.52 3.19
CA THR A 143 -0.05 -3.89 3.24
C THR A 143 -0.85 -2.95 4.14
N SER A 144 -2.19 -2.98 4.02
CA SER A 144 -3.03 -2.15 4.89
C SER A 144 -2.89 -2.54 6.37
N THR A 145 -2.62 -3.81 6.67
CA THR A 145 -2.34 -4.28 8.03
C THR A 145 -1.15 -3.54 8.65
N MET A 146 -0.05 -3.37 7.92
CA MET A 146 1.12 -2.62 8.39
C MET A 146 0.79 -1.15 8.66
N VAL A 147 -0.11 -0.55 7.87
CA VAL A 147 -0.57 0.83 8.11
C VAL A 147 -1.36 0.91 9.42
N PHE A 148 -2.26 -0.04 9.69
CA PHE A 148 -3.00 -0.09 10.95
C PHE A 148 -2.09 -0.35 12.15
N GLU A 149 -1.13 -1.26 12.04
CA GLU A 149 -0.11 -1.50 13.06
C GLU A 149 0.71 -0.24 13.33
N TYR A 150 1.08 0.51 12.28
CA TYR A 150 1.78 1.78 12.42
C TYR A 150 0.94 2.85 13.13
N ILE A 151 -0.34 3.00 12.75
CA ILE A 151 -1.27 3.92 13.43
C ILE A 151 -1.40 3.54 14.91
N TYR A 152 -1.57 2.25 15.20
CA TYR A 152 -1.63 1.74 16.57
C TYR A 152 -0.38 2.11 17.36
N MET A 153 0.82 1.93 16.79
CA MET A 153 2.08 2.33 17.44
C MET A 153 2.14 3.83 17.70
N CYS A 154 1.72 4.68 16.75
CA CYS A 154 1.63 6.13 16.98
C CYS A 154 0.68 6.48 18.12
N CYS A 155 -0.50 5.85 18.19
CA CYS A 155 -1.46 6.07 19.28
C CYS A 155 -0.92 5.64 20.64
N VAL A 156 -0.27 4.46 20.71
CA VAL A 156 0.37 3.97 21.95
C VAL A 156 1.44 4.95 22.41
N VAL A 157 2.34 5.39 21.53
CA VAL A 157 3.36 6.39 21.89
C VAL A 157 2.70 7.67 22.38
N ALA A 158 1.65 8.15 21.70
CA ALA A 158 0.96 9.37 22.10
C ALA A 158 0.31 9.28 23.50
N MET A 159 -0.22 8.11 23.87
CA MET A 159 -0.90 7.90 25.15
C MET A 159 0.07 7.66 26.32
N PHE A 160 1.17 6.92 26.08
CA PHE A 160 2.07 6.47 27.14
C PHE A 160 3.33 7.34 27.30
N ALA A 161 3.77 8.07 26.28
CA ALA A 161 4.91 8.98 26.43
C ALA A 161 4.75 9.99 27.59
N PRO A 162 3.55 10.56 27.85
CA PRO A 162 3.34 11.44 29.01
C PRO A 162 3.53 10.81 30.39
N GLN A 163 3.50 9.48 30.52
CA GLN A 163 3.64 8.80 31.82
C GLN A 163 5.10 8.49 32.16
N VAL A 164 5.98 8.54 31.17
CA VAL A 164 7.40 8.16 31.30
C VAL A 164 8.28 9.39 31.58
N PHE A 165 7.80 10.60 31.28
CA PHE A 165 8.52 11.87 31.42
C PHE A 165 7.81 12.83 32.37
#